data_AF-A0A670J774-F1
#
_entry.id   AF-A0A670J774-F1
#
_cell.length_a   1.000
_cell.length_b   1.000
_cell.length_c   1.000
_cell.angle_alpha   90.00
_cell.angle_beta   90.00
_cell.angle_gamma   90.00
#
_symmetry.space_group_name_H-M   'P 1'
#
loop_
_entity.id
_entity.type
_entity.pdbx_description
1 polymer ?
#
loop_
_entity_poly.entity_id
_entity_poly.type
_entity_poly.pdbx_seq_one_letter_code
_entity_poly.pdbx_strand_id
1 'polypeptide(L)'
;MMAAAVAPQKRWREAPPSARADHLYPVDIKGGKPEALEEEAHSYYTKILEEPSSAVEFLSIPGRGKVKLEAPLMHFLPLYKEDSKHKLLVLIDPQDKNTVLAIYLHSSWWLIEDVMKTADHSREGLKQVQTFEERIVLFVLNVIIFGMLERSLTHDVLFVPHSEKECAKIFWRSGDAAAFYTVKVKGSLCDGYSSQCYMLPVLDTMFVRKKFRRGGVGMKILHDFCQTFAAEVALGLSCPVSAVMYQVCQRFLETHPEEQSRLWEVEAPGDWSQRVSIWLKIQMEQKLQKKSDVSCYMKRLQNDEPGQSDEGRMNQKVAHSPNKALPYEAEEFKDDPEETRKRHYHSSRTHSSHVKALEEDMM
;
A
#
# COMPACT_ATOMS: atom_id res chain seq x y z
N MET A 1 36.14 -41.63 44.55
CA MET A 1 35.01 -41.01 43.83
C MET A 1 35.51 -39.73 43.20
N MET A 2 35.42 -39.58 41.87
CA MET A 2 35.86 -38.35 41.19
C MET A 2 34.81 -37.25 41.33
N ALA A 3 35.22 -36.07 41.77
CA ALA A 3 34.40 -34.87 41.71
C ALA A 3 34.57 -34.24 40.32
N ALA A 4 33.50 -34.17 39.54
CA ALA A 4 33.51 -33.48 38.25
C ALA A 4 33.47 -31.96 38.49
N ALA A 5 34.52 -31.26 38.10
CA ALA A 5 34.55 -29.80 38.13
C ALA A 5 33.69 -29.23 37.00
N VAL A 6 32.54 -28.64 37.33
CA VAL A 6 31.70 -27.92 36.38
C VAL A 6 32.32 -26.56 36.10
N ALA A 7 32.74 -26.33 34.85
CA ALA A 7 33.27 -25.04 34.40
C ALA A 7 32.16 -23.97 34.41
N PRO A 8 32.47 -22.69 34.71
CA PRO A 8 31.47 -21.65 34.79
C PRO A 8 30.87 -21.33 33.41
N GLN A 9 29.55 -21.50 33.27
CA GLN A 9 28.81 -21.05 32.08
C GLN A 9 29.06 -19.57 31.83
N LYS A 10 29.38 -19.21 30.57
CA LYS A 10 29.43 -17.82 30.12
C LYS A 10 28.02 -17.22 30.21
N ARG A 11 27.76 -16.53 31.33
CA ARG A 11 26.57 -15.70 31.54
C ARG A 11 26.64 -14.50 30.61
N TRP A 12 26.03 -14.61 29.43
CA TRP A 12 25.76 -13.45 28.59
C TRP A 12 24.96 -12.44 29.41
N ARG A 13 25.40 -11.18 29.43
CA ARG A 13 24.73 -10.14 30.22
C ARG A 13 23.38 -9.81 29.59
N GLU A 14 22.32 -9.99 30.36
CA GLU A 14 21.08 -9.26 30.16
C GLU A 14 21.41 -7.76 30.19
N ALA A 15 21.12 -7.04 29.10
CA ALA A 15 21.22 -5.60 29.05
C ALA A 15 19.90 -4.98 29.55
N PRO A 16 19.89 -4.18 30.63
CA PRO A 16 18.68 -3.48 31.06
C PRO A 16 18.31 -2.36 30.08
N PRO A 17 17.03 -1.97 29.99
CA PRO A 17 16.56 -1.00 29.01
C PRO A 17 16.84 0.46 29.43
N SER A 18 18.12 0.88 29.48
CA SER A 18 18.54 2.30 29.47
C SER A 18 20.06 2.51 29.52
N ALA A 19 20.81 2.12 28.48
CA ALA A 19 22.16 2.62 28.18
C ALA A 19 22.65 2.16 26.80
N ARG A 20 22.05 2.65 25.69
CA ARG A 20 22.59 2.40 24.34
C ARG A 20 23.63 3.46 24.00
N ALA A 21 24.92 3.11 24.11
CA ALA A 21 25.94 3.77 23.32
C ALA A 21 25.58 3.63 21.83
N ASP A 22 25.73 4.71 21.06
CA ASP A 22 25.44 4.83 19.63
C ASP A 22 24.05 4.30 19.20
N HIS A 23 23.06 5.20 19.15
CA HIS A 23 21.67 4.90 18.78
C HIS A 23 21.50 4.62 17.26
N LEU A 24 22.19 3.62 16.72
CA LEU A 24 22.01 3.20 15.33
C LEU A 24 20.71 2.39 15.16
N TYR A 25 19.95 2.70 14.10
CA TYR A 25 18.85 1.87 13.61
C TYR A 25 19.33 0.95 12.48
N PRO A 26 18.56 -0.05 12.02
CA PRO A 26 19.02 -1.02 11.01
C PRO A 26 19.56 -0.37 9.74
N VAL A 27 18.91 0.70 9.28
CA VAL A 27 19.28 1.48 8.08
C VAL A 27 20.55 2.35 8.26
N ASP A 28 21.11 2.41 9.48
CA ASP A 28 22.35 3.10 9.80
C ASP A 28 23.55 2.14 9.95
N ILE A 29 23.28 0.83 10.08
CA ILE A 29 24.31 -0.22 10.20
C ILE A 29 24.88 -0.49 8.81
N LYS A 30 26.15 -0.11 8.61
CA LYS A 30 26.81 -0.21 7.29
C LYS A 30 27.45 -1.58 7.06
N GLY A 31 27.28 -2.11 5.85
CA GLY A 31 28.16 -3.14 5.30
C GLY A 31 27.73 -4.57 5.54
N GLY A 32 26.44 -4.81 5.85
CA GLY A 32 25.87 -6.15 5.79
C GLY A 32 25.82 -6.63 4.35
N LYS A 33 26.38 -7.81 4.07
CA LYS A 33 26.06 -8.52 2.82
C LYS A 33 24.64 -9.08 2.91
N PRO A 34 23.81 -8.98 1.86
CA PRO A 34 22.46 -9.56 1.84
C PRO A 34 22.45 -11.03 2.26
N GLU A 35 23.41 -11.80 1.75
CA GLU A 35 23.54 -13.23 2.01
C GLU A 35 23.88 -13.53 3.47
N ALA A 36 24.72 -12.70 4.10
CA ALA A 36 25.10 -12.87 5.50
C ALA A 36 23.92 -12.63 6.46
N LEU A 37 23.08 -11.63 6.17
CA LEU A 37 21.85 -11.38 6.92
C LEU A 37 20.83 -12.53 6.76
N GLU A 38 20.74 -13.11 5.57
CA GLU A 38 19.86 -14.25 5.31
C GLU A 38 20.36 -15.54 5.97
N GLU A 39 21.66 -15.86 5.86
CA GLU A 39 22.29 -17.00 6.53
C GLU A 39 22.11 -16.93 8.06
N GLU A 40 22.27 -15.73 8.63
CA GLU A 40 22.08 -15.47 10.05
C GLU A 40 20.62 -15.70 10.49
N ALA A 41 19.65 -15.18 9.72
CA ALA A 41 18.23 -15.38 10.00
C ALA A 41 17.82 -16.85 9.91
N HIS A 42 18.35 -17.61 8.93
CA HIS A 42 18.13 -19.05 8.84
C HIS A 42 18.77 -19.81 10.00
N SER A 43 20.00 -19.46 10.41
CA SER A 43 20.67 -20.05 11.58
C SER A 43 19.86 -19.84 12.86
N TYR A 44 19.36 -18.62 13.09
CA TYR A 44 18.48 -18.32 14.22
C TYR A 44 17.17 -19.13 14.18
N TYR A 45 16.50 -19.18 13.01
CA TYR A 45 15.25 -19.93 12.86
C TYR A 45 15.43 -21.44 13.10
N THR A 46 16.51 -22.04 12.57
CA THR A 46 16.85 -23.46 12.80
C THR A 46 17.10 -23.74 14.28
N LYS A 47 17.84 -22.87 14.98
CA LYS A 47 18.04 -22.99 16.44
C LYS A 47 16.70 -23.02 17.20
N ILE A 48 15.74 -22.16 16.83
CA ILE A 48 14.40 -22.13 17.46
C ILE A 48 13.59 -23.41 17.17
N LEU A 49 13.80 -24.05 16.01
CA LEU A 49 13.18 -25.34 15.67
C LEU A 49 13.82 -26.53 16.41
N GLU A 50 15.15 -26.56 16.52
CA GLU A 50 15.90 -27.69 17.09
C GLU A 50 15.96 -27.66 18.63
N GLU A 51 15.97 -26.46 19.24
CA GLU A 51 16.07 -26.29 20.69
C GLU A 51 14.84 -25.59 21.32
N PRO A 52 13.60 -26.10 21.16
CA PRO A 52 12.39 -25.48 21.73
C PRO A 52 12.33 -25.51 23.28
N SER A 53 13.27 -26.23 23.91
CA SER A 53 13.48 -26.29 25.36
C SER A 53 14.62 -25.38 25.85
N SER A 54 15.21 -24.56 24.97
CA SER A 54 16.16 -23.51 25.36
C SER A 54 15.45 -22.36 26.08
N ALA A 55 16.22 -21.41 26.64
CA ALA A 55 15.65 -20.32 27.42
C ALA A 55 14.65 -19.51 26.59
N VAL A 56 13.40 -19.44 27.04
CA VAL A 56 12.29 -18.84 26.28
C VAL A 56 12.58 -17.37 25.98
N GLU A 57 12.84 -17.07 24.72
CA GLU A 57 13.06 -15.70 24.24
C GLU A 57 11.70 -14.98 24.07
N PHE A 58 11.66 -13.69 24.42
CA PHE A 58 10.45 -12.86 24.33
C PHE A 58 10.77 -11.49 23.72
N LEU A 59 9.97 -11.07 22.74
CA LEU A 59 9.97 -9.70 22.23
C LEU A 59 9.02 -8.83 23.07
N SER A 60 9.49 -7.68 23.54
CA SER A 60 8.64 -6.71 24.26
C SER A 60 8.09 -5.68 23.29
N ILE A 61 6.75 -5.55 23.23
CA ILE A 61 6.04 -4.68 22.30
C ILE A 61 5.34 -3.56 23.09
N PRO A 62 5.63 -2.28 22.80
CA PRO A 62 5.00 -1.15 23.46
C PRO A 62 3.46 -1.25 23.44
N GLY A 63 2.83 -1.06 24.61
CA GLY A 63 1.37 -1.10 24.77
C GLY A 63 0.71 -2.50 24.68
N ARG A 64 1.43 -3.54 24.23
CA ARG A 64 0.88 -4.89 24.01
C ARG A 64 1.48 -5.98 24.91
N GLY A 65 2.65 -5.76 25.49
CA GLY A 65 3.31 -6.70 26.41
C GLY A 65 4.36 -7.56 25.73
N LYS A 66 4.56 -8.80 26.20
CA LYS A 66 5.60 -9.71 25.69
C LYS A 66 5.00 -10.77 24.75
N VAL A 67 5.58 -10.90 23.56
CA VAL A 67 5.30 -11.99 22.60
C VAL A 67 6.40 -13.03 22.70
N LYS A 68 6.03 -14.30 22.83
CA LYS A 68 6.98 -15.42 22.86
C LYS A 68 7.55 -15.63 21.45
N LEU A 69 8.86 -15.82 21.35
CA LEU A 69 9.52 -16.06 20.07
C LEU A 69 9.48 -17.58 19.79
N GLU A 70 8.61 -17.99 18.88
CA GLU A 70 8.38 -19.39 18.51
C GLU A 70 8.29 -19.55 16.98
N ALA A 71 8.79 -20.67 16.45
CA ALA A 71 8.80 -20.93 15.00
C ALA A 71 7.43 -20.79 14.30
N PRO A 72 6.27 -21.19 14.87
CA PRO A 72 4.96 -20.99 14.23
C PRO A 72 4.54 -19.53 14.02
N LEU A 73 5.24 -18.58 14.65
CA LEU A 73 5.04 -17.14 14.50
C LEU A 73 6.10 -16.51 13.58
N MET A 74 7.08 -17.27 13.11
CA MET A 74 8.19 -16.79 12.30
C MET A 74 8.01 -17.20 10.83
N HIS A 75 8.09 -16.24 9.92
CA HIS A 75 7.84 -16.46 8.50
C HIS A 75 8.94 -15.80 7.66
N PHE A 76 9.35 -16.43 6.56
CA PHE A 76 10.24 -15.81 5.59
C PHE A 76 9.43 -15.14 4.47
N LEU A 77 9.62 -13.83 4.28
CA LEU A 77 9.01 -13.07 3.17
C LEU A 77 10.07 -12.73 2.12
N PRO A 78 9.81 -12.91 0.81
CA PRO A 78 10.73 -12.53 -0.26
C PRO A 78 10.86 -11.01 -0.34
N LEU A 79 12.09 -10.51 -0.38
CA LEU A 79 12.37 -9.07 -0.40
C LEU A 79 12.04 -8.41 -1.74
N TYR A 80 12.23 -9.15 -2.84
CA TYR A 80 12.08 -8.65 -4.21
C TYR A 80 11.04 -9.43 -5.01
N LYS A 81 10.50 -8.80 -6.06
CA LYS A 81 9.62 -9.45 -7.02
C LYS A 81 10.32 -10.66 -7.64
N GLU A 82 9.64 -11.81 -7.62
CA GLU A 82 10.10 -13.07 -8.26
C GLU A 82 11.45 -13.62 -7.75
N ASP A 83 12.01 -13.06 -6.67
CA ASP A 83 13.25 -13.56 -6.07
C ASP A 83 12.97 -14.70 -5.08
N SER A 84 13.68 -15.82 -5.27
CA SER A 84 13.69 -16.97 -4.37
C SER A 84 14.89 -17.00 -3.42
N LYS A 85 15.85 -16.08 -3.60
CA LYS A 85 17.02 -15.87 -2.74
C LYS A 85 16.62 -15.01 -1.56
N HIS A 86 16.75 -13.68 -1.67
CA HIS A 86 16.71 -12.76 -0.54
C HIS A 86 15.37 -12.79 0.20
N LYS A 87 15.37 -13.32 1.42
CA LYS A 87 14.21 -13.35 2.31
C LYS A 87 14.49 -12.69 3.64
N LEU A 88 13.47 -12.02 4.18
CA LEU A 88 13.48 -11.47 5.52
C LEU A 88 12.68 -12.38 6.46
N LEU A 89 13.27 -12.72 7.61
CA LEU A 89 12.57 -13.39 8.69
C LEU A 89 11.74 -12.38 9.48
N VAL A 90 10.43 -12.58 9.51
CA VAL A 90 9.46 -11.70 10.19
C VAL A 90 8.71 -12.45 11.28
N LEU A 91 8.31 -11.72 12.33
CA LEU A 91 7.46 -12.22 13.41
C LEU A 91 6.02 -11.73 13.19
N ILE A 92 5.06 -12.64 13.08
CA ILE A 92 3.63 -12.32 12.99
C ILE A 92 2.98 -12.20 14.37
N ASP A 93 1.85 -11.52 14.44
CA ASP A 93 1.04 -11.42 15.65
C ASP A 93 0.27 -12.72 15.93
N PRO A 94 0.41 -13.33 17.13
CA PRO A 94 -0.41 -14.47 17.53
C PRO A 94 -1.92 -14.23 17.47
N GLN A 95 -2.36 -12.98 17.64
CA GLN A 95 -3.78 -12.59 17.64
C GLN A 95 -4.30 -12.23 16.23
N ASP A 96 -3.42 -11.76 15.34
CA ASP A 96 -3.73 -11.46 13.94
C ASP A 96 -2.59 -11.95 13.03
N LYS A 97 -2.79 -13.11 12.41
CA LYS A 97 -1.78 -13.73 11.54
C LYS A 97 -1.45 -12.92 10.29
N ASN A 98 -2.23 -11.87 9.98
CA ASN A 98 -1.99 -10.95 8.88
C ASN A 98 -1.24 -9.67 9.31
N THR A 99 -0.80 -9.56 10.56
CA THR A 99 -0.01 -8.44 11.08
C THR A 99 1.43 -8.87 11.36
N VAL A 100 2.42 -8.17 10.80
CA VAL A 100 3.83 -8.32 11.17
C VAL A 100 4.20 -7.35 12.28
N LEU A 101 4.85 -7.87 13.32
CA LEU A 101 5.27 -7.13 14.51
C LEU A 101 6.73 -6.68 14.46
N ALA A 102 7.61 -7.53 13.91
CA ALA A 102 9.05 -7.31 13.89
C ALA A 102 9.77 -8.06 12.76
N ILE A 103 11.01 -7.66 12.48
CA ILE A 103 11.91 -8.29 11.50
C ILE A 103 13.23 -8.62 12.20
N TYR A 104 13.81 -9.77 11.90
CA TYR A 104 15.12 -10.16 12.40
C TYR A 104 16.23 -9.58 11.50
N LEU A 105 17.06 -8.69 12.04
CA LEU A 105 18.15 -8.00 11.34
C LEU A 105 19.34 -7.81 12.30
N HIS A 106 20.56 -8.09 11.84
CA HIS A 106 21.81 -7.89 12.61
C HIS A 106 21.72 -8.47 14.05
N SER A 107 21.55 -9.79 14.15
CA SER A 107 21.43 -10.54 15.40
C SER A 107 20.29 -10.13 16.34
N SER A 108 19.29 -9.38 15.87
CA SER A 108 18.26 -8.78 16.73
C SER A 108 16.88 -8.68 16.08
N TRP A 109 15.83 -8.79 16.91
CA TRP A 109 14.46 -8.49 16.52
C TRP A 109 14.19 -6.99 16.61
N TRP A 110 13.82 -6.38 15.48
CA TRP A 110 13.48 -4.97 15.38
C TRP A 110 11.99 -4.78 15.12
N LEU A 111 11.33 -3.97 15.95
CA LEU A 111 9.93 -3.57 15.74
C LEU A 111 9.81 -2.80 14.42
N ILE A 112 8.67 -2.94 13.74
CA ILE A 112 8.42 -2.24 12.46
C ILE A 112 8.68 -0.73 12.58
N GLU A 113 8.17 -0.06 13.63
CA GLU A 113 8.41 1.38 13.83
C GLU A 113 9.89 1.75 14.11
N ASP A 114 10.76 0.81 14.48
CA ASP A 114 12.20 1.06 14.66
C ASP A 114 13.01 0.74 13.39
N VAL A 115 12.59 -0.22 12.56
CA VAL A 115 13.14 -0.39 11.19
C VAL A 115 12.90 0.86 10.35
N MET A 116 11.81 1.58 10.61
CA MET A 116 11.44 2.83 9.93
C MET A 116 12.25 4.07 10.36
N LYS A 117 13.16 3.96 11.32
CA LYS A 117 13.91 5.10 11.88
C LYS A 117 15.35 5.15 11.40
N THR A 118 15.95 6.33 11.52
CA THR A 118 17.37 6.59 11.29
C THR A 118 17.88 7.62 12.30
N ALA A 119 19.12 7.47 12.75
CA ALA A 119 19.82 8.45 13.56
C ALA A 119 20.72 9.38 12.71
N ASP A 120 20.86 9.12 11.42
CA ASP A 120 21.58 10.00 10.50
C ASP A 120 20.73 11.23 10.16
N HIS A 121 21.03 12.35 10.83
CA HIS A 121 20.36 13.64 10.57
C HIS A 121 20.56 14.18 9.14
N SER A 122 21.51 13.65 8.35
CA SER A 122 21.67 14.00 6.93
C SER A 122 20.63 13.30 6.03
N ARG A 123 19.98 12.25 6.54
CA ARG A 123 18.92 11.48 5.87
C ARG A 123 17.56 12.15 6.12
N GLU A 124 17.39 13.33 5.54
CA GLU A 124 16.14 14.13 5.53
C GLU A 124 15.74 14.44 4.07
N GLY A 125 14.44 14.50 3.79
CA GLY A 125 13.92 14.75 2.43
C GLY A 125 13.90 13.50 1.54
N LEU A 126 13.77 13.69 0.22
CA LEU A 126 13.80 12.59 -0.75
C LEU A 126 15.24 12.12 -0.95
N LYS A 127 15.49 10.84 -0.67
CA LYS A 127 16.79 10.17 -0.84
C LYS A 127 16.61 8.96 -1.74
N GLN A 128 17.49 8.82 -2.74
CA GLN A 128 17.52 7.64 -3.58
C GLN A 128 17.91 6.41 -2.76
N VAL A 129 17.22 5.29 -2.97
CA VAL A 129 17.58 4.01 -2.38
C VAL A 129 18.85 3.49 -3.05
N GLN A 130 19.92 3.34 -2.26
CA GLN A 130 21.24 2.90 -2.75
C GLN A 130 21.76 1.67 -2.01
N THR A 131 21.39 1.48 -0.74
CA THR A 131 21.87 0.35 0.08
C THR A 131 20.85 -0.78 0.22
N PHE A 132 21.29 -1.95 0.67
CA PHE A 132 20.42 -3.09 0.97
C PHE A 132 19.50 -2.79 2.16
N GLU A 133 20.01 -2.09 3.16
CA GLU A 133 19.26 -1.69 4.34
C GLU A 133 18.16 -0.67 3.98
N GLU A 134 18.40 0.21 3.00
CA GLU A 134 17.36 1.09 2.42
C GLU A 134 16.35 0.32 1.56
N ARG A 135 16.75 -0.77 0.89
CA ARG A 135 15.81 -1.70 0.23
C ARG A 135 14.90 -2.41 1.23
N ILE A 136 15.41 -2.76 2.42
CA ILE A 136 14.58 -3.29 3.51
C ILE A 136 13.56 -2.23 3.94
N VAL A 137 13.96 -0.97 4.17
CA VAL A 137 13.00 0.10 4.54
C VAL A 137 11.94 0.33 3.46
N LEU A 138 12.32 0.29 2.17
CA LEU A 138 11.38 0.34 1.04
C LEU A 138 10.37 -0.83 1.09
N PHE A 139 10.84 -2.05 1.33
CA PHE A 139 10.00 -3.23 1.48
C PHE A 139 9.04 -3.11 2.67
N VAL A 140 9.51 -2.63 3.83
CA VAL A 140 8.67 -2.42 5.02
C VAL A 140 7.58 -1.37 4.75
N LEU A 141 7.91 -0.26 4.08
CA LEU A 141 6.91 0.72 3.66
C LEU A 141 5.85 0.12 2.74
N ASN A 142 6.29 -0.67 1.76
CA ASN A 142 5.46 -1.19 0.67
C ASN A 142 4.59 -2.39 1.11
N VAL A 143 5.22 -3.46 1.56
CA VAL A 143 4.56 -4.74 1.82
C VAL A 143 3.90 -4.74 3.19
N ILE A 144 4.62 -4.29 4.23
CA ILE A 144 4.13 -4.38 5.61
C ILE A 144 3.23 -3.18 5.94
N ILE A 145 3.75 -1.95 5.86
CA ILE A 145 2.99 -0.77 6.30
C ILE A 145 1.85 -0.47 5.34
N PHE A 146 2.09 -0.32 4.03
CA PHE A 146 1.00 -0.13 3.08
C PHE A 146 0.13 -1.39 2.92
N GLY A 147 0.72 -2.56 2.64
CA GLY A 147 -0.03 -3.77 2.31
C GLY A 147 -0.81 -4.42 3.47
N MET A 148 -0.30 -4.33 4.71
CA MET A 148 -0.87 -5.03 5.88
C MET A 148 -1.45 -4.06 6.92
N LEU A 149 -0.69 -3.05 7.36
CA LEU A 149 -1.07 -2.22 8.52
C LEU A 149 -1.96 -1.00 8.19
N GLU A 150 -1.73 -0.34 7.06
CA GLU A 150 -2.43 0.89 6.68
C GLU A 150 -3.46 0.72 5.56
N ARG A 151 -3.51 -0.46 4.92
CA ARG A 151 -4.42 -0.78 3.81
C ARG A 151 -5.88 -0.51 4.19
N SER A 152 -6.64 0.02 3.25
CA SER A 152 -8.11 0.06 3.37
C SER A 152 -8.70 -1.25 2.89
N LEU A 153 -9.64 -1.82 3.65
CA LEU A 153 -10.34 -3.06 3.29
C LEU A 153 -11.19 -2.94 2.02
N THR A 154 -11.49 -1.71 1.57
CA THR A 154 -12.24 -1.44 0.33
C THR A 154 -11.37 -1.44 -0.95
N HIS A 155 -10.10 -1.85 -0.84
CA HIS A 155 -9.11 -1.72 -1.90
C HIS A 155 -8.40 -3.06 -2.21
N ASP A 156 -8.69 -3.62 -3.38
CA ASP A 156 -8.15 -4.91 -3.86
C ASP A 156 -6.71 -4.82 -4.38
N VAL A 157 -6.15 -3.62 -4.55
CA VAL A 157 -4.83 -3.43 -5.16
C VAL A 157 -3.73 -3.56 -4.11
N LEU A 158 -2.95 -4.63 -4.21
CA LEU A 158 -1.71 -4.84 -3.48
C LEU A 158 -0.52 -4.45 -4.35
N PHE A 159 0.37 -3.61 -3.82
CA PHE A 159 1.70 -3.48 -4.41
C PHE A 159 2.49 -4.74 -4.09
N VAL A 160 2.96 -5.44 -5.14
CA VAL A 160 3.95 -6.51 -4.99
C VAL A 160 5.29 -5.94 -4.51
N PRO A 161 6.20 -6.75 -3.93
CA PRO A 161 7.58 -6.35 -3.73
C PRO A 161 8.18 -5.81 -5.03
N HIS A 162 9.03 -4.78 -4.95
CA HIS A 162 9.69 -4.20 -6.12
C HIS A 162 10.81 -5.12 -6.62
N SER A 163 11.27 -4.93 -7.86
CA SER A 163 12.49 -5.63 -8.30
C SER A 163 13.73 -5.01 -7.66
N GLU A 164 14.80 -5.80 -7.46
CA GLU A 164 16.08 -5.37 -6.89
C GLU A 164 16.64 -4.09 -7.54
N LYS A 165 16.43 -3.94 -8.85
CA LYS A 165 16.96 -2.84 -9.68
C LYS A 165 15.97 -1.71 -9.92
N GLU A 166 14.76 -1.79 -9.35
CA GLU A 166 13.75 -0.75 -9.53
C GLU A 166 14.17 0.58 -8.90
N CYS A 167 14.14 1.66 -9.67
CA CYS A 167 14.51 2.98 -9.16
C CYS A 167 13.49 3.42 -8.10
N ALA A 168 13.98 3.81 -6.93
CA ALA A 168 13.13 4.23 -5.81
C ALA A 168 13.77 5.39 -5.04
N LYS A 169 12.93 6.24 -4.44
CA LYS A 169 13.34 7.18 -3.40
C LYS A 169 12.45 7.04 -2.17
N ILE A 170 13.04 7.19 -0.99
CA ILE A 170 12.34 7.27 0.29
C ILE A 170 12.34 8.74 0.73
N PHE A 171 11.17 9.22 1.18
CA PHE A 171 11.06 10.51 1.83
C PHE A 171 11.26 10.32 3.33
N TRP A 172 12.35 10.89 3.85
CA TRP A 172 12.66 10.91 5.26
C TRP A 172 12.22 12.23 5.88
N ARG A 173 11.69 12.16 7.11
CA ARG A 173 11.28 13.34 7.86
C ARG A 173 11.49 13.12 9.36
N SER A 174 12.31 13.96 9.98
CA SER A 174 12.54 13.96 11.43
C SER A 174 13.02 12.60 11.97
N GLY A 175 13.87 11.90 11.21
CA GLY A 175 14.38 10.58 11.57
C GLY A 175 13.45 9.40 11.27
N ASP A 176 12.28 9.62 10.68
CA ASP A 176 11.31 8.58 10.25
C ASP A 176 11.27 8.51 8.71
N ALA A 177 11.29 7.31 8.13
CA ALA A 177 10.93 7.12 6.72
C ALA A 177 9.40 7.24 6.57
N ALA A 178 8.97 8.29 5.88
CA ALA A 178 7.60 8.81 5.89
C ALA A 178 6.79 8.42 4.65
N ALA A 179 7.45 8.26 3.51
CA ALA A 179 6.85 7.90 2.23
C ALA A 179 7.89 7.27 1.30
N PHE A 180 7.45 6.66 0.20
CA PHE A 180 8.31 6.32 -0.92
C PHE A 180 7.62 6.57 -2.25
N TYR A 181 8.40 6.56 -3.33
CA TYR A 181 7.91 6.32 -4.67
C TYR A 181 8.92 5.51 -5.48
N THR A 182 8.43 4.77 -6.49
CA THR A 182 9.26 4.04 -7.45
C THR A 182 9.03 4.54 -8.88
N VAL A 183 10.01 4.26 -9.74
CA VAL A 183 10.03 4.67 -11.14
C VAL A 183 10.38 3.49 -12.03
N LYS A 184 9.56 3.26 -13.04
CA LYS A 184 9.89 2.46 -14.21
C LYS A 184 10.56 3.39 -15.22
N VAL A 185 11.81 3.08 -15.57
CA VAL A 185 12.67 3.97 -16.36
C VAL A 185 12.41 3.74 -17.84
N LYS A 186 12.39 4.81 -18.64
CA LYS A 186 12.30 4.72 -20.10
C LYS A 186 13.36 3.75 -20.65
N GLY A 187 12.91 2.78 -21.44
CA GLY A 187 13.76 1.71 -21.98
C GLY A 187 13.91 0.46 -21.09
N SER A 188 13.46 0.46 -19.82
CA SER A 188 13.41 -0.78 -19.02
C SER A 188 12.25 -1.67 -19.47
N LEU A 189 12.44 -2.99 -19.40
CA LEU A 189 11.40 -3.98 -19.69
C LEU A 189 10.15 -3.78 -18.82
N CYS A 190 8.98 -4.01 -19.40
CA CYS A 190 7.69 -3.94 -18.70
C CYS A 190 7.43 -5.18 -17.83
N ASP A 191 7.87 -6.35 -18.28
CA ASP A 191 7.79 -7.62 -17.57
C ASP A 191 8.91 -8.57 -18.02
N GLY A 192 8.99 -9.77 -17.44
CA GLY A 192 10.06 -10.75 -17.71
C GLY A 192 9.85 -11.64 -18.95
N TYR A 193 8.71 -11.53 -19.64
CA TYR A 193 8.27 -12.43 -20.71
C TYR A 193 8.03 -11.72 -22.05
N SER A 194 7.65 -10.44 -22.01
CA SER A 194 7.52 -9.58 -23.19
C SER A 194 8.82 -8.82 -23.47
N SER A 195 9.09 -8.58 -24.74
CA SER A 195 10.18 -7.68 -25.17
C SER A 195 9.74 -6.20 -25.20
N GLN A 196 8.67 -5.83 -24.47
CA GLN A 196 8.18 -4.46 -24.41
C GLN A 196 8.95 -3.67 -23.35
N CYS A 197 9.32 -2.43 -23.68
CA CYS A 197 9.98 -1.50 -22.77
C CYS A 197 9.14 -0.24 -22.58
N TYR A 198 9.23 0.37 -21.40
CA TYR A 198 8.56 1.64 -21.12
C TYR A 198 9.02 2.75 -22.08
N MET A 199 8.07 3.43 -22.72
CA MET A 199 8.34 4.45 -23.75
C MET A 199 8.65 5.84 -23.17
N LEU A 200 8.39 6.02 -21.87
CA LEU A 200 8.62 7.23 -21.08
C LEU A 200 8.91 6.85 -19.62
N PRO A 201 9.49 7.73 -18.79
CA PRO A 201 9.60 7.49 -17.35
C PRO A 201 8.20 7.47 -16.71
N VAL A 202 7.94 6.48 -15.87
CA VAL A 202 6.65 6.33 -15.18
C VAL A 202 6.86 6.23 -13.67
N LEU A 203 6.23 7.12 -12.92
CA LEU A 203 6.06 6.99 -11.47
C LEU A 203 5.06 5.85 -11.24
N ASP A 204 5.55 4.73 -10.71
CA ASP A 204 4.85 3.46 -10.79
C ASP A 204 4.07 3.12 -9.51
N THR A 205 4.74 3.18 -8.37
CA THR A 205 4.10 3.06 -7.06
C THR A 205 4.50 4.25 -6.19
N MET A 206 3.58 4.70 -5.33
CA MET A 206 3.88 5.68 -4.30
C MET A 206 2.96 5.52 -3.11
N PHE A 207 3.48 5.84 -1.94
CA PHE A 207 2.74 5.71 -0.69
C PHE A 207 3.25 6.70 0.35
N VAL A 208 2.32 7.28 1.11
CA VAL A 208 2.61 8.14 2.26
C VAL A 208 1.93 7.53 3.48
N ARG A 209 2.70 7.26 4.55
CA ARG A 209 2.18 6.72 5.83
C ARG A 209 1.15 7.68 6.42
N LYS A 210 0.09 7.16 7.04
CA LYS A 210 -1.05 7.91 7.63
C LYS A 210 -0.55 9.09 8.47
N LYS A 211 0.44 8.86 9.35
CA LYS A 211 1.03 9.87 10.25
C LYS A 211 1.74 11.06 9.55
N PHE A 212 1.97 10.99 8.23
CA PHE A 212 2.62 12.04 7.43
C PHE A 212 1.75 12.57 6.27
N ARG A 213 0.50 12.13 6.14
CA ARG A 213 -0.45 12.67 5.15
C ARG A 213 -0.81 14.12 5.48
N ARG A 214 -1.40 14.83 4.50
CA ARG A 214 -1.71 16.28 4.54
C ARG A 214 -0.50 17.23 4.72
N GLY A 215 0.69 16.73 5.04
CA GLY A 215 1.96 17.49 5.12
C GLY A 215 2.64 17.83 3.78
N GLY A 216 1.90 17.88 2.67
CA GLY A 216 2.42 18.22 1.34
C GLY A 216 3.36 17.19 0.68
N VAL A 217 3.52 15.98 1.25
CA VAL A 217 4.50 14.99 0.79
C VAL A 217 4.27 14.54 -0.67
N GLY A 218 3.03 14.30 -1.08
CA GLY A 218 2.70 13.92 -2.46
C GLY A 218 3.07 14.99 -3.50
N MET A 219 2.92 16.28 -3.16
CA MET A 219 3.36 17.40 -4.00
C MET A 219 4.88 17.42 -4.17
N LYS A 220 5.62 17.15 -3.09
CA LYS A 220 7.10 17.06 -3.12
C LYS A 220 7.58 15.89 -3.99
N ILE A 221 6.88 14.75 -3.92
CA ILE A 221 7.16 13.57 -4.77
C ILE A 221 6.92 13.91 -6.25
N LEU A 222 5.78 14.52 -6.61
CA LEU A 222 5.50 14.93 -7.99
C LEU A 222 6.54 15.93 -8.51
N HIS A 223 6.86 16.96 -7.73
CA HIS A 223 7.87 17.95 -8.09
C HIS A 223 9.23 17.30 -8.36
N ASP A 224 9.73 16.49 -7.41
CA ASP A 224 11.02 15.81 -7.54
C ASP A 224 11.05 14.79 -8.70
N PHE A 225 9.95 14.10 -8.99
CA PHE A 225 9.83 13.25 -10.18
C PHE A 225 9.91 14.07 -11.48
N CYS A 226 9.15 15.16 -11.60
CA CYS A 226 9.16 16.02 -12.80
C CYS A 226 10.52 16.68 -13.05
N GLN A 227 11.20 17.10 -11.98
CA GLN A 227 12.55 17.66 -12.03
C GLN A 227 13.62 16.60 -12.35
N THR A 228 13.51 15.39 -11.79
CA THR A 228 14.42 14.25 -12.11
C THR A 228 14.43 13.94 -13.60
N PHE A 229 13.30 14.14 -14.28
CA PHE A 229 13.13 13.90 -15.72
C PHE A 229 12.80 15.17 -16.51
N ALA A 230 13.37 16.32 -16.14
CA ALA A 230 13.08 17.62 -16.77
C ALA A 230 13.28 17.68 -18.30
N ALA A 231 14.15 16.83 -18.86
CA ALA A 231 14.39 16.76 -20.31
C ALA A 231 13.34 15.95 -21.09
N GLU A 232 12.47 15.19 -20.43
CA GLU A 232 11.47 14.35 -21.09
C GLU A 232 10.16 15.13 -21.36
N VAL A 233 9.69 15.07 -22.61
CA VAL A 233 8.48 15.80 -23.05
C VAL A 233 7.16 15.21 -22.52
N ALA A 234 7.20 13.97 -22.01
CA ALA A 234 6.07 13.29 -21.40
C ALA A 234 6.55 12.41 -20.25
N LEU A 235 5.77 12.40 -19.16
CA LEU A 235 6.01 11.66 -17.94
C LEU A 235 4.72 10.92 -17.54
N GLY A 236 4.85 9.69 -17.07
CA GLY A 236 3.74 8.84 -16.67
C GLY A 236 3.52 8.76 -15.16
N LEU A 237 2.27 8.56 -14.76
CA LEU A 237 1.89 7.87 -13.53
C LEU A 237 1.23 6.53 -13.96
N SER A 238 1.59 5.42 -13.34
CA SER A 238 1.00 4.11 -13.69
C SER A 238 -0.52 4.09 -13.47
N CYS A 239 -1.25 3.55 -14.45
CA CYS A 239 -2.70 3.37 -14.46
C CYS A 239 -3.11 2.11 -13.66
N PRO A 240 -4.27 2.10 -12.97
CA PRO A 240 -5.12 3.25 -12.67
C PRO A 240 -4.46 4.22 -11.69
N VAL A 241 -4.89 5.49 -11.69
CA VAL A 241 -4.51 6.49 -10.66
C VAL A 241 -5.64 6.67 -9.64
N SER A 242 -5.33 6.81 -8.35
CA SER A 242 -6.35 6.94 -7.29
C SER A 242 -6.99 8.33 -7.24
N ALA A 243 -8.22 8.42 -6.70
CA ALA A 243 -8.95 9.69 -6.56
C ALA A 243 -8.17 10.74 -5.74
N VAL A 244 -7.61 10.36 -4.58
CA VAL A 244 -6.72 11.25 -3.81
C VAL A 244 -5.46 11.62 -4.59
N MET A 245 -4.91 10.71 -5.41
CA MET A 245 -3.78 11.08 -6.25
C MET A 245 -4.17 12.07 -7.37
N TYR A 246 -5.38 11.97 -7.93
CA TYR A 246 -5.94 13.00 -8.82
C TYR A 246 -6.09 14.35 -8.13
N GLN A 247 -6.53 14.41 -6.86
CA GLN A 247 -6.58 15.66 -6.10
C GLN A 247 -5.18 16.26 -5.87
N VAL A 248 -4.17 15.43 -5.63
CA VAL A 248 -2.76 15.86 -5.51
C VAL A 248 -2.23 16.36 -6.86
N CYS A 249 -2.48 15.63 -7.95
CA CYS A 249 -2.14 16.05 -9.31
C CYS A 249 -2.82 17.37 -9.68
N GLN A 250 -4.09 17.57 -9.35
CA GLN A 250 -4.81 18.82 -9.60
C GLN A 250 -4.06 20.00 -8.96
N ARG A 251 -3.81 19.94 -7.65
CA ARG A 251 -3.12 21.01 -6.92
C ARG A 251 -1.70 21.24 -7.45
N PHE A 252 -1.01 20.16 -7.82
CA PHE A 252 0.33 20.23 -8.41
C PHE A 252 0.33 20.97 -9.74
N LEU A 253 -0.59 20.61 -10.64
CA LEU A 253 -0.74 21.18 -11.98
C LEU A 253 -1.34 22.59 -12.01
N GLU A 254 -2.13 22.96 -11.00
CA GLU A 254 -2.55 24.34 -10.76
C GLU A 254 -1.38 25.23 -10.30
N THR A 255 -0.41 24.65 -9.59
CA THR A 255 0.78 25.36 -9.09
C THR A 255 1.92 25.41 -10.14
N HIS A 256 2.01 24.39 -11.00
CA HIS A 256 3.05 24.22 -12.03
C HIS A 256 2.42 24.06 -13.42
N PRO A 257 1.96 25.15 -14.07
CA PRO A 257 1.31 25.08 -15.38
C PRO A 257 2.17 24.46 -16.48
N GLU A 258 3.49 24.54 -16.37
CA GLU A 258 4.47 23.92 -17.25
C GLU A 258 4.39 22.39 -17.30
N GLU A 259 3.85 21.75 -16.25
CA GLU A 259 3.68 20.29 -16.18
C GLU A 259 2.33 19.80 -16.72
N GLN A 260 1.38 20.70 -17.03
CA GLN A 260 0.02 20.34 -17.47
C GLN A 260 -0.02 19.54 -18.77
N SER A 261 0.93 19.78 -19.68
CA SER A 261 1.10 19.01 -20.93
C SER A 261 2.03 17.80 -20.78
N ARG A 262 2.77 17.69 -19.67
CA ARG A 262 3.80 16.68 -19.44
C ARG A 262 3.30 15.46 -18.67
N LEU A 263 2.30 15.59 -17.78
CA LEU A 263 1.80 14.48 -16.94
C LEU A 263 0.64 13.68 -17.55
N TRP A 264 0.82 12.37 -17.64
CA TRP A 264 -0.13 11.39 -18.21
C TRP A 264 -0.40 10.23 -17.24
N GLU A 265 -1.63 9.72 -17.21
CA GLU A 265 -1.95 8.39 -16.68
C GLU A 265 -1.58 7.38 -17.77
N VAL A 266 -0.85 6.32 -17.42
CA VAL A 266 -0.14 5.45 -18.37
C VAL A 266 -0.42 3.98 -18.09
N GLU A 267 -0.96 3.27 -19.08
CA GLU A 267 -0.87 1.81 -19.16
C GLU A 267 0.45 1.42 -19.84
N ALA A 268 1.19 0.46 -19.27
CA ALA A 268 2.46 0.01 -19.84
C ALA A 268 2.27 -0.61 -21.24
N PRO A 269 3.22 -0.44 -22.19
CA PRO A 269 4.48 0.33 -22.12
C PRO A 269 4.38 1.86 -22.20
N GLY A 270 3.19 2.43 -22.42
CA GLY A 270 2.97 3.88 -22.42
C GLY A 270 3.17 4.57 -23.78
N ASP A 271 2.83 3.86 -24.85
CA ASP A 271 2.69 4.46 -26.18
C ASP A 271 1.55 5.51 -26.21
N TRP A 272 1.45 6.29 -27.29
CA TRP A 272 0.46 7.36 -27.48
C TRP A 272 -1.00 6.92 -27.30
N SER A 273 -1.31 5.66 -27.63
CA SER A 273 -2.65 5.08 -27.46
C SER A 273 -2.94 4.59 -26.04
N GLN A 274 -1.92 4.51 -25.19
CA GLN A 274 -1.97 3.92 -23.84
C GLN A 274 -1.84 4.97 -22.74
N ARG A 275 -2.03 6.25 -23.07
CA ARG A 275 -1.84 7.35 -22.14
C ARG A 275 -2.93 8.41 -22.23
N VAL A 276 -3.37 8.89 -21.08
CA VAL A 276 -4.45 9.89 -20.94
C VAL A 276 -3.89 11.10 -20.19
N SER A 277 -4.08 12.31 -20.72
CA SER A 277 -3.61 13.53 -20.04
C SER A 277 -4.35 13.70 -18.71
N ILE A 278 -3.58 13.72 -17.61
CA ILE A 278 -4.14 13.87 -16.25
C ILE A 278 -4.87 15.21 -16.14
N TRP A 279 -4.29 16.28 -16.68
CA TRP A 279 -4.89 17.60 -16.67
C TRP A 279 -6.24 17.64 -17.39
N LEU A 280 -6.32 17.10 -18.61
CA LEU A 280 -7.56 17.08 -19.38
C LEU A 280 -8.65 16.25 -18.70
N LYS A 281 -8.27 15.10 -18.11
CA LYS A 281 -9.20 14.23 -17.36
C LYS A 281 -9.82 14.98 -16.17
N ILE A 282 -9.00 15.60 -15.32
CA ILE A 282 -9.45 16.45 -14.19
C ILE A 282 -10.39 17.56 -14.67
N GLN A 283 -10.03 18.27 -15.74
CA GLN A 283 -10.85 19.36 -16.29
C GLN A 283 -12.20 18.89 -16.85
N MET A 284 -12.29 17.67 -17.37
CA MET A 284 -13.55 17.08 -17.85
C MET A 284 -14.45 16.63 -16.69
N GLU A 285 -13.88 16.00 -15.67
CA GLU A 285 -14.61 15.57 -14.46
C GLU A 285 -15.22 16.78 -13.72
N GLN A 286 -14.45 17.86 -13.52
CA GLN A 286 -14.96 19.10 -12.93
C GLN A 286 -16.10 19.74 -13.74
N LYS A 287 -16.05 19.68 -15.07
CA LYS A 287 -17.13 20.20 -15.95
C LYS A 287 -18.39 19.34 -15.85
N LEU A 288 -18.25 18.03 -15.63
CA LEU A 288 -19.39 17.14 -15.43
C LEU A 288 -20.05 17.40 -14.07
N GLN A 289 -19.26 17.55 -13.00
CA GLN A 289 -19.75 17.88 -11.66
C GLN A 289 -20.55 19.19 -11.65
N LYS A 290 -20.01 20.26 -12.27
CA LYS A 290 -20.71 21.55 -12.40
C LYS A 290 -22.02 21.45 -13.19
N LYS A 291 -22.13 20.52 -14.14
CA LYS A 291 -23.40 20.26 -14.87
C LYS A 291 -24.41 19.48 -14.03
N SER A 292 -23.99 18.51 -13.22
CA SER A 292 -24.89 17.81 -12.30
C SER A 292 -25.42 18.74 -11.20
N ASP A 293 -24.59 19.64 -10.68
CA ASP A 293 -25.00 20.59 -9.64
C ASP A 293 -26.04 21.59 -10.17
N VAL A 294 -25.81 22.15 -11.37
CA VAL A 294 -26.79 23.02 -12.05
C VAL A 294 -28.08 22.25 -12.39
N SER A 295 -27.98 20.98 -12.80
CA SER A 295 -29.15 20.11 -13.03
C SER A 295 -29.95 19.88 -11.74
N CYS A 296 -29.29 19.66 -10.59
CA CYS A 296 -29.99 19.50 -9.31
C CYS A 296 -30.63 20.80 -8.79
N TYR A 297 -30.08 21.96 -9.18
CA TYR A 297 -30.65 23.27 -8.89
C TYR A 297 -31.88 23.56 -9.75
N MET A 298 -31.79 23.34 -11.07
CA MET A 298 -32.90 23.46 -12.01
C MET A 298 -34.07 22.53 -11.63
N LYS A 299 -33.78 21.30 -11.20
CA LYS A 299 -34.79 20.32 -10.80
C LYS A 299 -35.46 20.62 -9.45
N ARG A 300 -34.84 21.46 -8.60
CA ARG A 300 -35.50 22.03 -7.41
C ARG A 300 -36.42 23.18 -7.78
N LEU A 301 -35.95 24.11 -8.62
CA LEU A 301 -36.75 25.25 -9.09
C LEU A 301 -38.01 24.84 -9.88
N GLN A 302 -38.01 23.68 -10.53
CA GLN A 302 -39.19 23.13 -11.24
C GLN A 302 -40.24 22.47 -10.33
N ASN A 303 -39.96 22.28 -9.03
CA ASN A 303 -40.91 21.73 -8.07
C ASN A 303 -41.58 22.83 -7.21
N ASP A 304 -41.13 24.08 -7.30
CA ASP A 304 -41.55 25.21 -6.47
C ASP A 304 -42.36 26.28 -7.26
N GLU A 305 -43.26 25.88 -8.16
CA GLU A 305 -44.31 26.79 -8.65
C GLU A 305 -45.54 26.78 -7.72
N PRO A 306 -46.03 27.93 -7.24
CA PRO A 306 -47.14 28.01 -6.30
C PRO A 306 -48.49 27.84 -7.02
N GLY A 307 -49.22 26.76 -6.71
CA GLY A 307 -50.58 26.56 -7.18
C GLY A 307 -51.53 27.65 -6.67
N GLN A 308 -52.26 28.29 -7.59
CA GLN A 308 -53.35 29.20 -7.25
C GLN A 308 -54.58 28.44 -6.73
N SER A 309 -55.18 28.98 -5.69
CA SER A 309 -56.41 28.50 -5.04
C SER A 309 -57.68 28.87 -5.82
N ASP A 310 -58.71 28.02 -5.75
CA ASP A 310 -60.02 28.49 -5.26
C ASP A 310 -60.95 27.37 -4.72
N GLU A 311 -61.98 27.76 -3.97
CA GLU A 311 -62.81 26.93 -3.08
C GLU A 311 -64.02 26.21 -3.73
N GLY A 312 -64.61 25.18 -3.06
CA GLY A 312 -65.79 24.47 -3.60
C GLY A 312 -66.52 23.40 -2.74
N ARG A 313 -67.10 23.77 -1.60
CA ARG A 313 -68.21 23.13 -0.83
C ARG A 313 -68.64 21.63 -1.06
N MET A 314 -68.45 20.82 0.00
CA MET A 314 -69.47 20.24 0.92
C MET A 314 -70.53 19.16 0.47
N ASN A 315 -70.53 18.01 1.19
CA ASN A 315 -71.60 16.98 1.40
C ASN A 315 -71.96 16.02 0.22
N GLN A 316 -72.41 14.75 0.41
CA GLN A 316 -73.03 14.07 1.58
C GLN A 316 -72.90 12.51 1.54
N LYS A 317 -72.80 11.84 2.73
CA LYS A 317 -73.17 10.43 3.16
C LYS A 317 -73.24 9.28 2.12
N VAL A 318 -72.79 8.03 2.38
CA VAL A 318 -73.36 7.01 3.32
C VAL A 318 -72.37 5.82 3.53
N ALA A 319 -72.46 5.15 4.69
CA ALA A 319 -71.68 4.02 5.21
C ALA A 319 -71.52 2.75 4.34
N HIS A 320 -70.41 1.99 4.55
CA HIS A 320 -70.42 0.67 5.22
C HIS A 320 -68.99 0.11 5.49
N SER A 321 -68.89 -0.65 6.59
CA SER A 321 -67.86 -1.67 6.92
C SER A 321 -68.64 -2.94 7.36
N PRO A 322 -68.07 -4.16 7.53
CA PRO A 322 -66.64 -4.49 7.73
C PRO A 322 -66.10 -5.83 7.13
N ASN A 323 -64.79 -6.04 7.32
CA ASN A 323 -64.07 -7.31 7.60
C ASN A 323 -63.96 -8.50 6.59
N LYS A 324 -62.73 -9.09 6.66
CA LYS A 324 -62.21 -10.42 6.24
C LYS A 324 -61.33 -10.40 4.98
N ALA A 325 -60.31 -11.25 4.80
CA ALA A 325 -59.46 -12.04 5.72
C ALA A 325 -58.21 -12.52 4.94
N LEU A 326 -57.12 -12.89 5.64
CA LEU A 326 -55.89 -13.53 5.14
C LEU A 326 -56.11 -15.08 4.93
N PRO A 327 -55.10 -15.94 4.59
CA PRO A 327 -53.76 -15.78 3.97
C PRO A 327 -53.39 -16.90 2.91
N TYR A 328 -52.10 -16.97 2.51
CA TYR A 328 -51.35 -18.14 1.95
C TYR A 328 -51.73 -18.62 0.52
N GLU A 329 -50.89 -19.37 -0.23
CA GLU A 329 -49.68 -20.15 0.11
C GLU A 329 -48.65 -20.20 -1.05
N ALA A 330 -47.49 -20.83 -0.83
CA ALA A 330 -46.43 -21.06 -1.82
C ALA A 330 -46.36 -22.54 -2.23
N GLU A 331 -45.79 -22.84 -3.41
CA GLU A 331 -45.44 -24.21 -3.84
C GLU A 331 -44.12 -24.20 -4.64
N GLU A 332 -43.41 -25.33 -4.64
CA GLU A 332 -42.01 -25.46 -5.04
C GLU A 332 -41.79 -26.53 -6.15
N PHE A 333 -40.53 -26.72 -6.56
CA PHE A 333 -39.88 -28.00 -6.93
C PHE A 333 -39.74 -28.54 -8.40
N LYS A 334 -38.46 -28.81 -8.76
CA LYS A 334 -37.83 -29.94 -9.55
C LYS A 334 -37.32 -29.77 -11.00
N ASP A 335 -35.98 -29.64 -11.09
CA ASP A 335 -34.95 -30.46 -11.81
C ASP A 335 -35.00 -30.78 -13.34
N ASP A 336 -33.97 -30.26 -14.05
CA ASP A 336 -32.99 -30.82 -15.05
C ASP A 336 -33.35 -32.01 -16.00
N PRO A 337 -32.73 -32.18 -17.21
CA PRO A 337 -31.27 -32.10 -17.46
C PRO A 337 -30.73 -31.54 -18.82
N GLU A 338 -29.40 -31.34 -18.85
CA GLU A 338 -28.42 -31.29 -19.97
C GLU A 338 -28.83 -30.86 -21.42
N GLU A 339 -28.15 -29.83 -21.96
CA GLU A 339 -27.69 -29.89 -23.36
C GLU A 339 -26.31 -29.22 -23.59
N THR A 340 -25.46 -29.90 -24.36
CA THR A 340 -24.07 -29.49 -24.63
C THR A 340 -23.98 -28.44 -25.75
N ARG A 341 -23.32 -27.29 -25.55
CA ARG A 341 -22.91 -26.43 -26.68
C ARG A 341 -21.56 -25.74 -26.53
N LYS A 342 -20.58 -26.24 -27.29
CA LYS A 342 -19.25 -25.65 -27.50
C LYS A 342 -19.35 -24.16 -27.86
N ARG A 343 -18.56 -23.30 -27.18
CA ARG A 343 -18.18 -21.97 -27.68
C ARG A 343 -16.69 -21.72 -27.48
N HIS A 344 -16.14 -20.90 -28.37
CA HIS A 344 -14.71 -20.73 -28.59
C HIS A 344 -13.98 -20.11 -27.39
N TYR A 345 -12.74 -20.56 -27.17
CA TYR A 345 -11.74 -19.78 -26.43
C TYR A 345 -11.63 -18.38 -27.06
N HIS A 346 -11.73 -17.34 -26.25
CA HIS A 346 -11.28 -16.00 -26.57
C HIS A 346 -10.31 -15.55 -25.48
N SER A 347 -9.25 -14.87 -25.92
CA SER A 347 -8.08 -14.52 -25.11
C SER A 347 -8.43 -13.87 -23.78
N SER A 348 -8.04 -14.50 -22.67
CA SER A 348 -8.15 -13.92 -21.34
C SER A 348 -7.24 -12.70 -21.24
N ARG A 349 -7.85 -11.51 -21.06
CA ARG A 349 -7.12 -10.28 -20.72
C ARG A 349 -6.35 -10.49 -19.41
N THR A 350 -5.03 -10.34 -19.46
CA THR A 350 -4.20 -10.21 -18.27
C THR A 350 -4.43 -8.83 -17.66
N HIS A 351 -5.21 -8.76 -16.58
CA HIS A 351 -5.38 -7.52 -15.82
C HIS A 351 -4.11 -7.21 -15.03
N SER A 352 -3.38 -6.18 -15.47
CA SER A 352 -2.34 -5.54 -14.66
C SER A 352 -2.99 -4.65 -13.60
N SER A 353 -2.73 -4.93 -12.32
CA SER A 353 -3.30 -4.22 -11.17
C SER A 353 -2.25 -3.27 -10.55
N HIS A 354 -2.28 -1.94 -10.82
CA HIS A 354 -1.26 -1.01 -10.28
C HIS A 354 -1.72 -0.06 -9.15
N VAL A 355 -2.63 0.92 -9.31
CA VAL A 355 -2.98 1.83 -8.18
C VAL A 355 -4.48 2.12 -7.93
N LYS A 356 -4.97 1.69 -6.76
CA LYS A 356 -6.03 2.40 -6.01
C LYS A 356 -5.55 2.58 -4.58
N ALA A 357 -5.65 3.79 -4.04
CA ALA A 357 -5.50 4.07 -2.61
C ALA A 357 -6.15 5.40 -2.20
N LEU A 358 -7.15 5.29 -1.32
CA LEU A 358 -7.55 6.19 -0.22
C LEU A 358 -8.58 7.30 -0.47
N GLU A 359 -9.63 7.25 0.36
CA GLU A 359 -10.49 8.26 1.03
C GLU A 359 -11.26 7.47 2.13
N GLU A 360 -11.82 7.97 3.23
CA GLU A 360 -12.01 9.32 3.83
C GLU A 360 -11.17 9.37 5.15
N ASP A 361 -11.04 10.41 5.99
CA ASP A 361 -11.97 11.42 6.51
C ASP A 361 -11.78 12.84 5.95
N MET A 362 -12.77 13.70 6.17
CA MET A 362 -12.83 15.09 5.67
C MET A 362 -11.88 16.05 6.43
N MET A 363 -11.33 17.03 5.68
CA MET A 363 -10.42 18.14 6.08
C MET A 363 -9.03 17.77 6.58
#